data_AF-A0A0M9CI24-F1
#
_entry.id   AF-A0A0M9CI24-F1
#
_cell.length_a   1.000
_cell.length_b   1.000
_cell.length_c   1.000
_cell.angle_alpha   90.00
_cell.angle_beta   90.00
_cell.angle_gamma   90.00
#
_symmetry.space_group_name_H-M   'P 1'
#
loop_
_entity.id
_entity.type
_entity.pdbx_description
1 polymer ?
#
loop_
_entity_poly.entity_id
_entity_poly.type
_entity_poly.pdbx_seq_one_letter_code
_entity_poly.pdbx_strand_id
1 'polypeptide(L)'
;MKKLLFFVLSILFFNVTLSQNKALKITNLKTNKEKVIKENKRIQLKTFDGEKISGRFKLENNNIIINNSEINLADIEELKRDPLLTSLLTSGFLIYVGSVTAGLGVLIGVLVDSTAYWLVLPAAGMIYAGIKSPNINKNHKIEKGWKFEIINTSN
;
A
#
# COMPACT_ATOMS: atom_id res chain seq x y z
N MET A 1 4.43 -31.23 27.19
CA MET A 1 4.54 -29.75 27.18
C MET A 1 4.54 -29.16 25.77
N LYS A 2 5.34 -29.65 24.81
CA LYS A 2 5.38 -29.12 23.42
C LYS A 2 4.02 -29.11 22.68
N LYS A 3 3.18 -30.15 22.87
CA LYS A 3 1.83 -30.24 22.25
C LYS A 3 0.85 -29.18 22.80
N LEU A 4 0.99 -28.81 24.06
CA LEU A 4 0.13 -27.83 24.73
C LEU A 4 0.50 -26.41 24.31
N LEU A 5 1.81 -26.13 24.16
CA LEU A 5 2.31 -24.89 23.55
C LEU A 5 1.78 -24.70 22.11
N PHE A 6 1.80 -25.75 21.30
CA PHE A 6 1.31 -25.68 19.92
C PHE A 6 -0.20 -25.41 19.86
N PHE A 7 -0.97 -25.99 20.79
CA PHE A 7 -2.41 -25.76 20.90
C PHE A 7 -2.73 -24.31 21.32
N VAL A 8 -2.01 -23.79 22.32
CA VAL A 8 -2.14 -22.38 22.76
C VAL A 8 -1.75 -21.41 21.64
N LEU A 9 -0.67 -21.70 20.92
CA LEU A 9 -0.22 -20.87 19.80
C LEU A 9 -1.25 -20.86 18.66
N SER A 10 -1.90 -22.01 18.38
CA SER A 10 -2.96 -22.12 17.38
C SER A 10 -4.18 -21.27 17.75
N ILE A 11 -4.63 -21.29 19.01
CA ILE A 11 -5.77 -20.50 19.49
C ILE A 11 -5.53 -18.98 19.37
N LEU A 12 -4.30 -18.51 19.57
CA LEU A 12 -3.96 -17.08 19.43
C LEU A 12 -4.12 -16.58 17.97
N PHE A 13 -3.94 -17.44 16.97
CA PHE A 13 -4.08 -17.05 15.56
C PHE A 13 -5.54 -17.00 15.06
N PHE A 14 -6.47 -17.73 15.68
CA PHE A 14 -7.89 -17.73 15.27
C PHE A 14 -8.65 -16.45 15.67
N ASN A 15 -8.23 -15.76 16.73
CA ASN A 15 -8.95 -14.57 17.22
C ASN A 15 -8.85 -13.35 16.27
N VAL A 16 -7.84 -13.30 15.40
CA VAL A 16 -7.58 -12.11 14.56
C VAL A 16 -8.53 -12.04 13.35
N THR A 17 -9.17 -13.14 12.97
CA THR A 17 -10.02 -13.20 11.76
C THR A 17 -11.49 -12.83 12.02
N LEU A 18 -11.94 -12.83 13.28
CA LEU A 18 -13.36 -12.70 13.63
C LEU A 18 -13.84 -11.26 13.92
N SER A 19 -12.98 -10.25 13.88
CA SER A 19 -13.30 -8.90 14.40
C SER A 19 -13.54 -7.81 13.35
N GLN A 20 -13.52 -8.09 12.05
CA GLN A 20 -13.68 -7.05 11.00
C GLN A 20 -15.13 -6.94 10.51
N ASN A 21 -15.93 -6.12 11.21
CA ASN A 21 -17.34 -5.93 10.90
C ASN A 21 -17.62 -4.80 9.90
N LYS A 22 -16.63 -3.96 9.57
CA LYS A 22 -16.79 -2.83 8.65
C LYS A 22 -15.84 -2.91 7.46
N ALA A 23 -16.30 -2.44 6.32
CA ALA A 23 -15.50 -2.32 5.11
C ALA A 23 -15.89 -1.07 4.31
N LEU A 24 -14.95 -0.58 3.51
CA LEU A 24 -15.17 0.49 2.56
C LEU A 24 -15.61 -0.11 1.22
N LYS A 25 -16.84 0.16 0.82
CA LYS A 25 -17.37 -0.17 -0.51
C LYS A 25 -17.11 1.00 -1.45
N ILE A 26 -16.56 0.68 -2.62
CA ILE A 26 -16.27 1.64 -3.69
C ILE A 26 -17.06 1.20 -4.91
N THR A 27 -17.96 2.05 -5.38
CA THR A 27 -18.87 1.73 -6.48
C THR A 27 -18.69 2.73 -7.60
N ASN A 28 -18.53 2.27 -8.84
CA ASN A 28 -18.62 3.14 -10.01
C ASN A 28 -20.07 3.26 -10.45
N LEU A 29 -20.64 4.46 -10.37
CA LEU A 29 -22.04 4.74 -10.72
C LEU A 29 -22.34 4.60 -12.22
N LYS A 30 -21.33 4.69 -13.08
CA LYS A 30 -21.50 4.55 -14.55
C LYS A 30 -21.45 3.09 -14.99
N THR A 31 -20.60 2.27 -14.35
CA THR A 31 -20.35 0.88 -14.79
C THR A 31 -20.85 -0.18 -13.81
N ASN A 32 -21.45 0.22 -12.68
CA ASN A 32 -21.83 -0.67 -11.56
C ASN A 32 -20.70 -1.58 -11.07
N LYS A 33 -19.44 -1.16 -11.24
CA LYS A 33 -18.28 -1.93 -10.76
C LYS A 33 -18.09 -1.64 -9.28
N GLU A 34 -18.06 -2.69 -8.49
CA GLU A 34 -17.90 -2.59 -7.04
C GLU A 34 -16.54 -3.15 -6.60
N LYS A 35 -15.99 -2.56 -5.55
CA LYS A 35 -14.79 -3.04 -4.88
C LYS A 35 -14.93 -2.81 -3.39
N VAL A 36 -14.71 -3.87 -2.61
CA VAL A 36 -14.75 -3.80 -1.15
C VAL A 36 -13.32 -3.85 -0.61
N ILE A 37 -13.00 -2.89 0.26
CA ILE A 37 -11.73 -2.83 0.97
C ILE A 37 -12.03 -3.00 2.45
N LYS A 38 -11.60 -4.13 3.03
CA LYS A 38 -11.70 -4.37 4.47
C LYS A 38 -10.87 -3.35 5.26
N GLU A 39 -11.30 -3.07 6.49
CA GLU A 39 -10.58 -2.22 7.44
C GLU A 39 -9.13 -2.67 7.69
N ASN A 40 -8.28 -1.77 8.21
CA ASN A 40 -6.86 -2.00 8.52
C ASN A 40 -5.99 -2.32 7.29
N LYS A 41 -6.51 -2.11 6.09
CA LYS A 41 -5.73 -2.21 4.86
C LYS A 41 -5.12 -0.84 4.54
N ARG A 42 -3.93 -0.82 3.92
CA ARG A 42 -3.24 0.43 3.60
C ARG A 42 -3.83 1.11 2.35
N ILE A 43 -4.30 2.33 2.46
CA ILE A 43 -4.87 3.14 1.37
C ILE A 43 -4.13 4.47 1.27
N GLN A 44 -4.23 5.10 0.11
CA GLN A 44 -3.91 6.50 -0.10
C GLN A 44 -5.19 7.21 -0.51
N LEU A 45 -5.52 8.31 0.17
CA LEU A 45 -6.61 9.20 -0.20
C LEU A 45 -6.08 10.60 -0.49
N LYS A 46 -6.83 11.32 -1.32
CA LYS A 46 -6.66 12.74 -1.59
C LYS A 46 -7.96 13.45 -1.22
N THR A 47 -7.90 14.49 -0.41
CA THR A 47 -9.07 15.32 -0.09
C THR A 47 -9.28 16.39 -1.17
N PHE A 48 -10.48 16.98 -1.23
CA PHE A 48 -10.76 18.09 -2.14
C PHE A 48 -9.85 19.32 -1.89
N ASP A 49 -9.36 19.48 -0.65
CA ASP A 49 -8.38 20.50 -0.28
C ASP A 49 -6.96 20.21 -0.81
N GLY A 50 -6.77 19.06 -1.46
CA GLY A 50 -5.51 18.65 -2.09
C GLY A 50 -4.57 17.87 -1.19
N GLU A 51 -4.91 17.67 0.09
CA GLU A 51 -4.10 16.91 1.03
C GLU A 51 -4.05 15.42 0.64
N LYS A 52 -2.86 14.83 0.64
CA LYS A 52 -2.67 13.40 0.36
C LYS A 52 -2.23 12.67 1.62
N ILE A 53 -3.06 11.71 2.05
CA ILE A 53 -2.83 10.94 3.27
C ILE A 53 -2.72 9.47 2.91
N SER A 54 -1.65 8.82 3.37
CA SER A 54 -1.40 7.38 3.17
C SER A 54 -1.25 6.66 4.51
N GLY A 55 -1.95 5.55 4.67
CA GLY A 55 -1.82 4.74 5.88
C GLY A 55 -2.84 3.62 5.96
N ARG A 56 -2.81 2.88 7.07
CA ARG A 56 -3.82 1.87 7.38
C ARG A 56 -5.04 2.62 7.91
N PHE A 57 -6.20 2.39 7.30
CA PHE A 57 -7.40 3.08 7.71
C PHE A 57 -8.20 2.30 8.74
N LYS A 58 -8.93 3.04 9.56
CA LYS A 58 -10.04 2.58 10.40
C LYS A 58 -11.34 3.29 9.99
N LEU A 59 -12.47 2.69 10.30
CA LEU A 59 -13.79 3.21 9.95
C LEU A 59 -14.61 3.51 11.21
N GLU A 60 -14.87 4.79 11.44
CA GLU A 60 -15.70 5.26 12.55
C GLU A 60 -16.83 6.12 12.01
N ASN A 61 -18.08 5.72 12.27
CA ASN A 61 -19.28 6.36 11.73
C ASN A 61 -19.21 6.58 10.20
N ASN A 62 -19.09 7.83 9.76
CA ASN A 62 -18.98 8.24 8.35
C ASN A 62 -17.57 8.76 8.00
N ASN A 63 -16.58 8.45 8.85
CA ASN A 63 -15.23 8.98 8.77
C ASN A 63 -14.22 7.84 8.59
N ILE A 64 -13.16 8.16 7.85
CA ILE A 64 -11.98 7.33 7.68
C ILE A 64 -10.88 7.90 8.56
N ILE A 65 -10.34 7.07 9.46
CA ILE A 65 -9.23 7.48 10.33
C ILE A 65 -7.93 6.90 9.79
N ILE A 66 -6.94 7.76 9.54
CA ILE A 66 -5.59 7.39 9.12
C ILE A 66 -4.57 8.16 9.95
N ASN A 67 -3.67 7.47 10.64
CA ASN A 67 -2.63 8.09 11.49
C ASN A 67 -3.18 9.15 12.45
N ASN A 68 -4.32 8.86 13.11
CA ASN A 68 -5.05 9.76 14.00
C ASN A 68 -5.68 11.00 13.34
N SER A 69 -5.60 11.14 12.02
CA SER A 69 -6.39 12.12 11.27
C SER A 69 -7.74 11.53 10.92
N GLU A 70 -8.80 12.26 11.22
CA GLU A 70 -10.18 11.91 10.88
C GLU A 70 -10.57 12.63 9.58
N ILE A 71 -11.00 11.89 8.56
CA ILE A 71 -11.39 12.42 7.26
C ILE A 71 -12.83 12.00 6.97
N ASN A 72 -13.72 12.96 6.70
CA ASN A 72 -15.08 12.65 6.30
C ASN A 72 -15.08 12.03 4.89
N LEU A 73 -15.90 11.00 4.67
CA LEU A 73 -16.09 10.40 3.35
C LEU A 73 -16.46 11.40 2.25
N ALA A 74 -17.21 12.45 2.62
CA ALA A 74 -17.63 13.50 1.71
C ALA A 74 -16.47 14.36 1.19
N ASP A 75 -15.36 14.43 1.94
CA ASP A 75 -14.23 15.29 1.62
C ASP A 75 -13.18 14.58 0.75
N ILE A 76 -13.39 13.30 0.43
CA ILE A 76 -12.45 12.47 -0.32
C ILE A 76 -12.65 12.67 -1.83
N GLU A 77 -11.69 13.27 -2.50
CA GLU A 77 -11.67 13.43 -3.95
C GLU A 77 -11.28 12.12 -4.67
N GLU A 78 -10.24 11.46 -4.16
CA GLU A 78 -9.65 10.27 -4.76
C GLU A 78 -9.22 9.24 -3.71
N LEU A 79 -9.37 7.96 -4.02
CA LEU A 79 -8.95 6.86 -3.15
C LEU A 79 -8.36 5.69 -3.94
N LYS A 80 -7.21 5.19 -3.48
CA LYS A 80 -6.58 3.99 -4.04
C LYS A 80 -5.99 3.09 -2.95
N ARG A 81 -5.81 1.82 -3.33
CA ARG A 81 -5.00 0.88 -2.54
C ARG A 81 -3.54 1.34 -2.60
N ASP A 82 -2.87 1.33 -1.45
CA ASP A 82 -1.45 1.65 -1.35
C ASP A 82 -0.71 0.63 -0.48
N PRO A 83 -0.61 -0.65 -0.88
CA PRO A 83 0.25 -1.63 -0.20
C PRO A 83 1.68 -1.11 -0.02
N LEU A 84 2.34 -1.51 1.06
CA LEU A 84 3.69 -1.04 1.38
C LEU A 84 4.71 -1.32 0.26
N LEU A 85 4.61 -2.51 -0.36
CA LEU A 85 5.50 -2.86 -1.47
C LEU A 85 5.30 -1.93 -2.67
N THR A 86 4.06 -1.62 -3.04
CA THR A 86 3.80 -0.71 -4.16
C THR A 86 4.25 0.71 -3.82
N SER A 87 4.06 1.17 -2.58
CA SER A 87 4.58 2.47 -2.16
C SER A 87 6.11 2.51 -2.21
N LEU A 88 6.80 1.42 -1.86
CA LEU A 88 8.26 1.33 -1.94
C LEU A 88 8.76 1.35 -3.38
N LEU A 89 8.14 0.56 -4.27
CA LEU A 89 8.52 0.49 -5.69
C LEU A 89 8.26 1.81 -6.43
N THR A 90 7.23 2.56 -6.01
CA THR A 90 6.88 3.88 -6.58
C THR A 90 7.57 5.04 -5.90
N SER A 91 8.04 4.87 -4.66
CA SER A 91 8.94 5.82 -4.01
C SER A 91 10.33 5.68 -4.63
N GLY A 92 11.10 6.76 -4.74
CA GLY A 92 12.46 6.73 -5.31
C GLY A 92 13.46 5.79 -4.62
N PHE A 93 13.02 4.94 -3.70
CA PHE A 93 13.79 3.90 -3.03
C PHE A 93 14.59 3.01 -4.00
N LEU A 94 13.96 2.51 -5.07
CA LEU A 94 14.67 1.69 -6.06
C LEU A 94 15.77 2.46 -6.79
N ILE A 95 15.53 3.74 -7.08
CA ILE A 95 16.53 4.62 -7.69
C ILE A 95 17.69 4.80 -6.72
N TYR A 96 17.40 5.11 -5.46
CA TYR A 96 18.42 5.30 -4.42
C TYR A 96 19.28 4.04 -4.22
N VAL A 97 18.65 2.89 -3.97
CA VAL A 97 19.35 1.62 -3.76
C VAL A 97 20.12 1.22 -5.01
N GLY A 98 19.54 1.40 -6.19
CA GLY A 98 20.20 1.16 -7.46
C GLY A 98 21.44 2.04 -7.65
N SER A 99 21.33 3.35 -7.44
CA SER A 99 22.46 4.28 -7.58
C SER A 99 23.60 3.98 -6.60
N VAL A 100 23.28 3.70 -5.33
CA VAL A 100 24.29 3.31 -4.33
C VAL A 100 24.96 1.99 -4.72
N THR A 101 24.19 1.00 -5.16
CA THR A 101 24.71 -0.31 -5.58
C THR A 101 25.62 -0.19 -6.81
N ALA A 102 25.24 0.63 -7.79
CA ALA A 102 26.08 0.89 -8.96
C ALA A 102 27.40 1.57 -8.56
N GLY A 103 27.33 2.61 -7.72
CA GLY A 103 28.51 3.33 -7.25
C GLY A 103 29.48 2.43 -6.49
N LEU A 104 28.97 1.63 -5.56
CA LEU A 104 29.78 0.64 -4.81
C LEU A 104 30.34 -0.45 -5.73
N GLY A 105 29.54 -0.97 -6.68
CA GLY A 105 30.00 -1.98 -7.63
C GLY A 105 31.17 -1.50 -8.49
N VAL A 106 31.13 -0.25 -8.94
CA VAL A 106 32.25 0.36 -9.69
C VAL A 106 33.47 0.58 -8.79
N LEU A 107 33.29 1.16 -7.59
CA LEU A 107 34.41 1.43 -6.68
C LEU A 107 35.14 0.15 -6.26
N ILE A 108 34.40 -0.88 -5.86
CA ILE A 108 34.96 -2.19 -5.49
C ILE A 108 35.58 -2.86 -6.72
N GLY A 109 34.93 -2.74 -7.89
CA GLY A 109 35.41 -3.23 -9.17
C GLY A 109 36.81 -2.72 -9.56
N VAL A 110 37.06 -1.45 -9.27
CA VAL A 110 38.34 -0.78 -9.57
C VAL A 110 39.39 -1.06 -8.48
N LEU A 111 39.00 -1.02 -7.20
CA LEU A 111 39.95 -0.98 -6.08
C LEU A 111 40.23 -2.34 -5.44
N VAL A 112 39.35 -3.33 -5.62
CA VAL A 112 39.40 -4.59 -4.86
C VAL A 112 39.24 -5.81 -5.76
N ASP A 113 38.12 -5.96 -6.45
CA ASP A 113 37.78 -7.15 -7.22
C ASP A 113 36.87 -6.81 -8.41
N SER A 114 37.34 -7.10 -9.63
CA SER A 114 36.63 -6.84 -10.89
C SER A 114 35.30 -7.59 -11.00
N THR A 115 35.07 -8.66 -10.24
CA THR A 115 33.77 -9.33 -10.22
C THR A 115 32.65 -8.43 -9.66
N ALA A 116 32.99 -7.39 -8.88
CA ALA A 116 32.02 -6.44 -8.36
C ALA A 116 31.32 -5.59 -9.44
N TYR A 117 31.88 -5.50 -10.67
CA TYR A 117 31.19 -4.84 -11.79
C TYR A 117 29.85 -5.48 -12.13
N TRP A 118 29.66 -6.76 -11.81
CA TRP A 118 28.38 -7.45 -12.00
C TRP A 118 27.22 -6.84 -11.21
N LEU A 119 27.50 -6.12 -10.11
CA LEU A 119 26.48 -5.41 -9.33
C LEU A 119 25.83 -4.25 -10.09
N VAL A 120 26.47 -3.76 -11.17
CA VAL A 120 25.93 -2.67 -12.00
C VAL A 120 24.67 -3.12 -12.76
N LEU A 121 24.57 -4.39 -13.15
CA LEU A 121 23.41 -4.91 -13.88
C LEU A 121 22.10 -4.88 -13.05
N PRO A 122 22.02 -5.50 -11.85
CA PRO A 122 20.82 -5.38 -11.02
C PRO A 122 20.58 -3.94 -10.57
N ALA A 123 21.63 -3.14 -10.37
CA ALA A 123 21.51 -1.72 -10.07
C ALA A 123 20.82 -0.93 -11.18
N ALA A 124 21.22 -1.12 -12.44
CA ALA A 124 20.58 -0.50 -13.60
C ALA A 124 19.11 -0.93 -13.73
N GLY A 125 18.82 -2.22 -13.48
CA GLY A 125 17.44 -2.73 -13.43
C GLY A 125 16.58 -2.05 -12.36
N MET A 126 17.13 -1.84 -11.16
CA MET A 126 16.43 -1.14 -10.08
C MET A 126 16.17 0.34 -10.41
N ILE A 127 17.16 1.05 -10.95
CA ILE A 127 17.00 2.46 -11.37
C ILE A 127 15.92 2.56 -12.45
N TYR A 128 15.98 1.71 -13.48
CA TYR A 128 15.00 1.70 -14.54
C TYR A 128 13.59 1.42 -14.03
N ALA A 129 13.45 0.41 -13.15
CA ALA A 129 12.16 0.08 -12.53
C ALA A 129 11.63 1.21 -11.65
N GLY A 130 12.49 1.95 -10.96
CA GLY A 130 12.10 3.13 -10.19
C GLY A 130 11.62 4.29 -11.07
N ILE A 131 12.33 4.58 -12.16
CA ILE A 131 11.95 5.66 -13.10
C ILE A 131 10.65 5.33 -13.83
N LYS A 132 10.52 4.10 -14.32
CA LYS A 132 9.32 3.62 -15.03
C LYS A 132 8.30 2.96 -14.10
N SER A 133 8.31 3.32 -12.81
CA SER A 133 7.52 2.62 -11.81
C SER A 133 6.06 2.45 -12.25
N PRO A 134 5.53 1.22 -12.29
CA PRO A 134 4.18 0.98 -12.76
C PRO A 134 3.17 1.59 -11.80
N ASN A 135 2.10 2.18 -12.35
CA ASN A 135 0.93 2.55 -11.56
C ASN A 135 0.05 1.30 -11.35
N ILE A 136 0.47 0.46 -10.40
CA ILE A 136 -0.11 -0.88 -10.19
C ILE A 136 -1.57 -0.79 -9.72
N ASN A 137 -1.91 0.23 -8.93
CA ASN A 137 -3.22 0.33 -8.30
C ASN A 137 -4.09 1.38 -8.98
N LYS A 138 -5.26 0.94 -9.47
CA LYS A 138 -6.29 1.83 -10.01
C LYS A 138 -6.69 2.88 -8.97
N ASN A 139 -6.70 4.13 -9.41
CA ASN A 139 -7.20 5.26 -8.63
C ASN A 139 -8.70 5.44 -8.88
N HIS A 140 -9.48 5.54 -7.80
CA HIS A 140 -10.94 5.71 -7.83
C HIS A 140 -11.21 7.16 -7.49
N LYS A 141 -11.66 7.93 -8.48
CA LYS A 141 -11.88 9.37 -8.35
C LYS A 141 -13.36 9.71 -8.45
N ILE A 142 -13.85 10.63 -7.63
CA ILE A 142 -15.26 11.06 -7.69
C ILE A 142 -15.59 11.63 -9.08
N GLU A 143 -14.68 12.40 -9.69
CA GLU A 143 -14.85 12.94 -11.06
C GLU A 143 -15.16 11.85 -12.11
N LYS A 144 -14.68 10.62 -11.89
CA LYS A 144 -14.89 9.46 -12.79
C LYS A 144 -16.12 8.64 -12.42
N GLY A 145 -16.97 9.17 -11.53
CA GLY A 145 -18.22 8.55 -11.08
C GLY A 145 -18.02 7.47 -10.02
N TRP A 146 -16.93 7.51 -9.24
CA TRP A 146 -16.76 6.61 -8.11
C TRP A 146 -17.41 7.20 -6.85
N LYS A 147 -18.13 6.36 -6.10
CA LYS A 147 -18.75 6.68 -4.81
C LYS A 147 -18.15 5.80 -3.72
N PHE A 148 -18.01 6.37 -2.53
CA PHE A 148 -17.47 5.70 -1.35
C PHE A 148 -18.56 5.54 -0.29
N GLU A 149 -18.69 4.34 0.27
CA GLU A 149 -19.70 4.01 1.28
C GLU A 149 -19.09 3.07 2.33
N ILE A 150 -19.43 3.27 3.61
CA ILE A 150 -19.11 2.29 4.65
C ILE A 150 -20.22 1.26 4.70
N ILE A 151 -19.84 -0.01 4.65
CA ILE A 151 -20.74 -1.14 4.77
C ILE A 151 -20.35 -1.99 5.98
N ASN A 152 -21.34 -2.62 6.59
CA ASN A 152 -21.09 -3.69 7.54
C ASN A 152 -20.92 -5.00 6.77
N THR A 153 -19.78 -5.66 6.96
CA THR A 153 -19.58 -7.03 6.50
C THR A 153 -20.05 -7.96 7.60
N SER A 154 -21.20 -8.60 7.40
CA SER A 154 -21.59 -9.77 8.20
C SER A 154 -20.62 -10.91 7.88
N ASN A 155 -19.95 -11.44 8.92
CA ASN A 155 -19.22 -12.71 8.81
C ASN A 155 -20.16 -13.87 8.47
#